data_AF-A0A832ZL02-F1
#
_entry.id   AF-A0A832ZL02-F1
#
_cell.length_a   1.000
_cell.length_b   1.000
_cell.length_c   1.000
_cell.angle_alpha   90.00
_cell.angle_beta   90.00
_cell.angle_gamma   90.00
#
_symmetry.space_group_name_H-M   'P 1'
#
loop_
_entity.id
_entity.type
_entity.pdbx_description
1 polymer ?
#
loop_
_entity_poly.entity_id
_entity_poly.type
_entity_poly.pdbx_seq_one_letter_code
_entity_poly.pdbx_strand_id
1 'polypeptide(L)'
;MTISDALKILLELEARNKGNIITSKTIVIGLARLGYPDELIKAGELEKIINYNFGPPPHTLIIPAKLHFIEQDILRKLYWIN
;
A
#
# COMPACT_ATOMS: atom_id res chain seq x y z
N MET A 1 -11.50 -6.40 -7.13
CA MET A 1 -10.18 -6.71 -6.58
C MET A 1 -9.81 -5.63 -5.58
N THR A 2 -9.44 -6.02 -4.36
CA THR A 2 -9.05 -5.08 -3.30
C THR A 2 -7.54 -4.86 -3.26
N ILE A 3 -7.06 -3.93 -2.41
CA ILE A 3 -5.62 -3.73 -2.18
C ILE A 3 -5.01 -4.97 -1.52
N SER A 4 -5.75 -5.59 -0.58
CA SER A 4 -5.33 -6.84 0.07
C SER A 4 -5.16 -7.96 -0.95
N ASP A 5 -6.10 -8.12 -1.89
CA ASP A 5 -6.00 -9.13 -2.95
C ASP A 5 -4.77 -8.90 -3.83
N ALA A 6 -4.52 -7.65 -4.25
CA ALA A 6 -3.36 -7.30 -5.06
C ALA A 6 -2.04 -7.61 -4.34
N LEU A 7 -1.93 -7.25 -3.05
CA LEU A 7 -0.73 -7.52 -2.26
C LEU A 7 -0.51 -9.03 -2.03
N LYS A 8 -1.57 -9.82 -1.83
CA LYS A 8 -1.47 -11.29 -1.73
C LYS A 8 -0.94 -11.91 -3.02
N ILE A 9 -1.46 -11.47 -4.17
CA ILE A 9 -1.00 -11.94 -5.49
C ILE A 9 0.50 -11.59 -5.67
N LEU A 10 0.91 -10.37 -5.33
CA LEU A 10 2.30 -9.94 -5.46
C LEU A 10 3.24 -10.74 -4.55
N LEU A 11 2.85 -11.01 -3.30
CA LEU A 11 3.63 -11.86 -2.38
C LEU A 11 3.74 -13.30 -2.87
N GLU A 12 2.66 -13.85 -3.44
CA GLU A 12 2.67 -15.19 -4.02
C GLU A 12 3.62 -15.26 -5.23
N LEU A 13 3.59 -14.25 -6.11
CA LEU A 13 4.52 -14.14 -7.23
C LEU A 13 5.97 -13.99 -6.77
N GLU A 14 6.22 -13.20 -5.74
CA GLU A 14 7.55 -13.07 -5.13
C GLU A 14 8.04 -14.42 -4.59
N ALA A 15 7.21 -15.17 -3.87
CA ALA A 15 7.59 -16.48 -3.33
C ALA A 15 7.98 -17.50 -4.43
N ARG A 16 7.33 -17.41 -5.60
CA ARG A 16 7.62 -18.25 -6.77
C ARG A 16 8.88 -17.79 -7.52
N ASN A 17 9.01 -16.48 -7.75
CA ASN A 17 10.05 -15.92 -8.61
C ASN A 17 11.37 -15.65 -7.87
N LYS A 18 11.33 -15.46 -6.54
CA LYS A 18 12.48 -15.20 -5.66
C LYS A 18 13.35 -14.03 -6.15
N GLY A 19 12.71 -12.96 -6.63
CA GLY A 19 13.38 -11.77 -7.15
C GLY A 19 13.86 -10.81 -6.06
N ASN A 20 13.39 -11.00 -4.82
CA ASN A 20 13.57 -10.11 -3.67
C ASN A 20 13.14 -8.67 -3.98
N ILE A 21 12.04 -8.51 -4.73
CA ILE A 21 11.54 -7.20 -5.19
C ILE A 21 10.57 -6.61 -4.16
N ILE A 22 9.69 -7.45 -3.60
CA ILE A 22 8.69 -7.03 -2.61
C ILE A 22 8.86 -7.88 -1.34
N THR A 23 8.81 -7.25 -0.17
CA THR A 23 8.93 -7.91 1.13
C THR A 23 7.84 -7.39 2.07
N SER A 24 7.70 -8.02 3.24
CA SER A 24 6.76 -7.55 4.28
C SER A 24 7.03 -6.10 4.72
N LYS A 25 8.29 -5.65 4.63
CA LYS A 25 8.76 -4.30 4.99
C LYS A 25 8.70 -3.31 3.83
N THR A 26 8.34 -3.74 2.62
CA THR A 26 8.20 -2.84 1.48
C THR A 26 7.14 -1.79 1.80
N ILE A 27 7.48 -0.51 1.61
CA ILE A 27 6.52 0.57 1.80
C ILE A 27 5.54 0.56 0.63
N VAL A 28 4.25 0.61 0.94
CA VAL A 28 3.17 0.66 -0.03
C VAL A 28 2.15 1.72 0.37
N ILE A 29 1.40 2.22 -0.61
CA ILE A 29 0.35 3.21 -0.41
C ILE A 29 -0.93 2.66 -1.03
N GLY A 30 -1.94 2.45 -0.20
CA GLY A 30 -3.29 2.09 -0.63
C GLY A 30 -4.19 3.32 -0.67
N LEU A 31 -4.99 3.43 -1.73
CA LEU A 31 -6.02 4.45 -1.88
C LEU A 31 -7.34 3.77 -2.21
N ALA A 32 -8.43 4.24 -1.62
CA ALA A 32 -9.78 3.86 -1.97
C ALA A 32 -10.66 5.08 -2.14
N ARG A 33 -11.50 5.05 -3.19
CA ARG A 33 -12.48 6.07 -3.54
C ARG A 33 -11.90 7.49 -3.56
N LEU A 34 -10.74 7.66 -4.19
CA LEU A 34 -10.09 8.97 -4.30
C LEU A 34 -11.07 10.01 -4.87
N GLY A 35 -11.25 11.14 -4.16
CA GLY A 35 -12.19 12.19 -4.54
C GLY A 35 -13.64 11.99 -4.08
N TYR A 36 -13.95 10.91 -3.35
CA TYR A 36 -15.26 10.72 -2.71
C TYR A 36 -15.26 11.29 -1.29
N PRO A 37 -16.43 11.61 -0.70
CA PRO A 37 -16.51 12.10 0.68
C PRO A 37 -15.92 11.14 1.72
N ASP A 38 -15.86 9.86 1.40
CA ASP A 38 -15.32 8.79 2.23
C ASP A 38 -14.03 8.22 1.63
N GLU A 39 -13.23 9.05 0.95
CA GLU A 39 -11.90 8.67 0.48
C GLU A 39 -11.01 8.17 1.62
N LEU A 40 -10.11 7.24 1.29
CA LEU A 40 -9.19 6.67 2.26
C LEU A 40 -7.82 6.46 1.65
N ILE A 41 -6.81 7.06 2.27
CA ILE A 41 -5.41 6.93 1.88
C ILE A 41 -4.64 6.42 3.07
N LYS A 42 -3.92 5.30 2.90
CA LYS A 42 -3.02 4.74 3.93
C LYS A 42 -1.69 4.31 3.33
N ALA A 43 -0.61 4.66 4.01
CA ALA A 43 0.75 4.29 3.68
C ALA A 43 1.40 3.53 4.84
N GLY A 44 2.30 2.61 4.53
CA GLY A 44 3.04 1.87 5.54
C GLY A 44 3.72 0.63 4.99
N GLU A 45 4.28 -0.16 5.89
CA GLU A 45 4.82 -1.47 5.54
C GLU A 45 3.71 -2.38 5.01
N LEU A 46 4.05 -3.18 3.99
CA LEU A 46 3.13 -4.08 3.30
C LEU A 46 2.37 -4.97 4.28
N GLU A 47 3.05 -5.51 5.31
CA GLU A 47 2.43 -6.38 6.32
C GLU A 47 1.32 -5.70 7.12
N LYS A 48 1.36 -4.37 7.28
CA LYS A 48 0.28 -3.62 7.91
C LYS A 48 -0.83 -3.34 6.91
N ILE A 49 -0.47 -2.91 5.71
CA ILE A 49 -1.44 -2.47 4.69
C ILE A 49 -2.27 -3.65 4.15
N ILE A 50 -1.67 -4.84 3.99
CA ILE A 50 -2.37 -6.04 3.50
C ILE A 50 -3.56 -6.46 4.37
N ASN A 51 -3.52 -6.12 5.66
CA ASN A 51 -4.55 -6.44 6.65
C ASN A 51 -5.53 -5.28 6.89
N TYR A 52 -5.31 -4.12 6.27
CA TYR A 52 -6.16 -2.95 6.46
C TYR A 52 -7.38 -2.99 5.54
N ASN A 53 -8.56 -2.73 6.08
CA ASN A 53 -9.79 -2.65 5.29
C ASN A 53 -9.96 -1.25 4.68
N PHE A 54 -9.81 -1.18 3.37
CA PHE A 54 -9.97 0.07 2.62
C PHE A 54 -11.43 0.43 2.27
N GLY A 55 -12.37 -0.46 2.58
CA GLY A 55 -13.78 -0.29 2.23
C GLY A 55 -14.08 -0.71 0.79
N PRO A 56 -15.13 -0.13 0.16
CA PRO A 56 -15.55 -0.47 -1.19
C PRO A 56 -14.71 0.20 -2.29
N PRO A 57 -14.77 -0.32 -3.54
CA PRO A 57 -14.03 0.20 -4.70
C PRO A 57 -14.44 1.64 -5.11
N PRO A 58 -13.65 2.33 -5.96
CA PRO A 58 -12.42 1.86 -6.63
C PRO A 58 -11.20 1.90 -5.72
N HIS A 59 -10.27 0.96 -5.95
CA HIS A 59 -9.02 0.85 -5.20
C HIS A 59 -7.80 1.12 -6.09
N THR A 60 -6.75 1.68 -5.51
CA THR A 60 -5.45 1.90 -6.14
C THR A 60 -4.34 1.51 -5.17
N LEU A 61 -3.31 0.84 -5.68
CA LEU A 61 -2.11 0.47 -4.95
C LEU A 61 -0.90 1.12 -5.63
N ILE A 62 -0.06 1.78 -4.84
CA ILE A 62 1.19 2.39 -5.29
C ILE A 62 2.34 1.73 -4.50
N ILE A 63 3.36 1.28 -5.22
CA ILE A 63 4.63 0.85 -4.66
C ILE A 63 5.67 1.88 -5.09
N PRO A 64 6.04 2.84 -4.22
CA PRO A 64 7.01 3.85 -4.57
C PRO A 64 8.43 3.25 -4.70
N ALA A 65 9.27 3.93 -5.46
CA ALA A 65 10.71 3.72 -5.42
C ALA A 65 11.32 4.44 -4.18
N LYS A 66 12.56 4.92 -4.29
CA LYS A 66 13.18 5.72 -3.23
C LYS A 66 12.42 7.05 -3.08
N LEU A 67 11.74 7.20 -1.96
CA LEU A 67 11.05 8.44 -1.59
C LEU A 67 12.05 9.54 -1.20
N HIS A 68 11.83 10.74 -1.69
CA HIS A 68 12.49 11.95 -1.21
C HIS A 68 12.07 12.26 0.23
N PHE A 69 12.91 12.93 1.02
CA PHE A 69 12.64 13.16 2.46
C PHE A 69 11.32 13.90 2.71
N ILE A 70 10.93 14.80 1.79
CA ILE A 70 9.66 15.53 1.85
C ILE A 70 8.47 14.58 1.66
N GLU A 71 8.55 13.66 0.70
CA GLU A 71 7.49 12.67 0.45
C GLU A 71 7.33 11.74 1.66
N GLN A 72 8.45 11.30 2.25
CA GLN A 72 8.43 10.50 3.46
C GLN A 72 7.77 11.24 4.62
N ASP A 73 8.11 12.52 4.83
CA ASP A 73 7.54 13.33 5.90
C ASP A 73 6.02 13.50 5.73
N ILE A 74 5.55 13.78 4.51
CA ILE A 74 4.12 13.89 4.19
C ILE A 74 3.39 12.58 4.45
N LEU A 75 3.92 11.44 3.97
CA LEU A 75 3.31 10.13 4.19
C LEU A 75 3.24 9.80 5.69
N ARG A 76 4.30 10.06 6.44
CA ARG A 76 4.36 9.80 7.89
C ARG A 76 3.36 10.63 8.68
N LYS A 77 3.18 11.91 8.32
CA LYS A 77 2.30 12.84 9.04
C LYS A 77 0.82 12.66 8.72
N LEU A 78 0.48 12.35 7.46
CA LEU A 78 -0.91 12.41 7.00
C LEU A 78 -1.54 11.03 6.79
N TYR A 79 -0.76 10.05 6.34
CA TYR A 79 -1.34 8.81 5.78
C TYR A 79 -0.81 7.55 6.43
N TRP A 80 0.14 7.64 7.37
CA TRP A 80 0.75 6.46 7.95
C TRP A 80 -0.26 5.61 8.73
N ILE A 81 -0.16 4.30 8.54
CA ILE A 81 -0.93 3.34 9.32
C ILE A 81 -0.26 3.14 10.69
N ASN A 82 -1.03 3.38 11.75
CA ASN A 82 -0.60 3.16 13.13
C ASN A 82 -0.44 1.65 13.39
#